data_AF-E4Z616-F1
#
_entry.id   AF-E4Z616-F1
#
_cell.length_a   1.000
_cell.length_b   1.000
_cell.length_c   1.000
_cell.angle_alpha   90.00
_cell.angle_beta   90.00
_cell.angle_gamma   90.00
#
_symmetry.space_group_name_H-M   'P 1'
#
loop_
_entity.id
_entity.type
_entity.pdbx_description
1 polymer ?
#
loop_
_entity_poly.entity_id
_entity_poly.type
_entity_poly.pdbx_seq_one_letter_code
_entity_poly.pdbx_strand_id
1 'polypeptide(L)'
;KLFFFFTINVHLPGKAESPKSGLIIRAFFFLVSSKIKIPAMRRFLLFLSLLAINLVTVSSQKVTSKKSAKKRKKRNKPPPEETEIAGAWLEGCADCNIWLPGFVKSELELWQNLGFKDKRGSSKLLLKFHNSLKDVLLEMDISSYPEQKLIELLKSQGFYRKQQLEEEITQDQAKAPYIKYKWPKEEL
;
A
#
# COMPACT_ATOMS: atom_id res chain seq x y z
N LYS A 1 -34.66 40.31 0.69
CA LYS A 1 -34.44 39.02 1.41
C LYS A 1 -33.54 38.18 0.52
N LEU A 2 -32.27 37.99 0.89
CA LEU A 2 -31.32 37.20 0.10
C LEU A 2 -31.26 35.79 0.71
N PHE A 3 -31.51 34.77 -0.09
CA PHE A 3 -31.45 33.36 0.33
C PHE A 3 -30.21 32.73 -0.27
N PHE A 4 -29.34 32.19 0.59
CA PHE A 4 -28.23 31.35 0.15
C PHE A 4 -28.56 29.90 0.48
N PHE A 5 -28.58 29.05 -0.54
CA PHE A 5 -28.74 27.62 -0.42
C PHE A 5 -27.38 26.96 -0.66
N PHE A 6 -26.83 26.32 0.36
CA PHE A 6 -25.69 25.43 0.19
C PHE A 6 -26.17 23.99 0.39
N THR A 7 -25.93 23.16 -0.61
CA THR A 7 -26.21 21.72 -0.57
C THR A 7 -24.86 21.02 -0.46
N ILE A 8 -24.60 20.32 0.65
CA ILE A 8 -23.38 19.52 0.81
C ILE A 8 -23.77 18.07 0.55
N ASN A 9 -23.26 17.50 -0.55
CA ASN A 9 -23.37 16.07 -0.83
C ASN A 9 -22.21 15.34 -0.16
N VAL A 10 -22.50 14.56 0.87
CA VAL A 10 -21.52 13.67 1.52
C VAL A 10 -21.64 12.29 0.88
N HIS A 11 -20.61 11.87 0.15
CA HIS A 11 -20.53 10.53 -0.44
C HIS A 11 -19.70 9.63 0.48
N LEU A 12 -20.34 8.64 1.10
CA LEU A 12 -19.65 7.64 1.91
C LEU A 12 -19.26 6.45 1.01
N PRO A 13 -18.00 5.97 1.04
CA PRO A 13 -17.61 4.80 0.27
C PRO A 13 -18.18 3.53 0.92
N GLY A 14 -19.32 3.08 0.39
CA GLY A 14 -19.97 1.82 0.72
C GLY A 14 -19.74 0.77 -0.37
N LYS A 15 -19.33 -0.41 0.08
CA LYS A 15 -19.09 -1.65 -0.68
C LYS A 15 -20.30 -2.02 -1.54
N ALA A 16 -20.02 -2.52 -2.74
CA ALA A 16 -20.99 -2.89 -3.77
C ALA A 16 -22.05 -3.90 -3.27
N GLU A 17 -23.33 -3.50 -3.32
CA GLU A 17 -24.51 -4.35 -3.55
C GLU A 17 -25.79 -3.48 -3.65
N SER A 18 -26.13 -3.07 -4.87
CA SER A 18 -27.46 -2.57 -5.33
C SER A 18 -28.07 -1.31 -4.65
N PRO A 19 -28.96 -0.56 -5.34
CA PRO A 19 -29.26 0.82 -4.99
C PRO A 19 -30.47 0.90 -4.05
N LYS A 20 -30.34 1.58 -2.90
CA LYS A 20 -31.46 2.21 -2.19
C LYS A 20 -30.97 3.20 -1.13
N SER A 21 -31.58 4.40 -1.16
CA SER A 21 -31.60 5.46 -0.15
C SER A 21 -30.27 6.11 0.24
N GLY A 22 -29.89 7.17 -0.48
CA GLY A 22 -28.96 8.18 0.03
C GLY A 22 -29.61 8.93 1.20
N LEU A 23 -28.97 8.90 2.36
CA LEU A 23 -29.40 9.62 3.56
C LEU A 23 -29.07 11.11 3.40
N ILE A 24 -30.04 11.92 2.97
CA ILE A 24 -29.87 13.37 2.88
C ILE A 24 -30.15 13.97 4.26
N ILE A 25 -29.09 14.31 5.00
CA ILE A 25 -29.21 15.11 6.22
C ILE A 25 -29.38 16.57 5.81
N ARG A 26 -30.62 17.08 5.83
CA ARG A 26 -30.92 18.51 5.66
C ARG A 26 -30.78 19.22 7.00
N ALA A 27 -29.66 19.89 7.22
CA ALA A 27 -29.53 20.82 8.33
C ALA A 27 -30.11 22.18 7.92
N PHE A 28 -31.20 22.60 8.58
CA PHE A 28 -31.81 23.91 8.37
C PHE A 28 -31.29 24.90 9.41
N PHE A 29 -30.51 25.88 8.98
CA PHE A 29 -30.16 27.02 9.82
C PHE A 29 -31.07 28.21 9.50
N PHE A 30 -32.01 28.50 10.39
CA PHE A 30 -32.79 29.73 10.35
C PHE A 30 -32.01 30.85 11.03
N LEU A 31 -31.50 31.79 10.24
CA LEU A 31 -31.04 33.07 10.79
C LEU A 31 -32.21 34.05 10.72
N VAL A 32 -33.00 34.12 11.80
CA VAL A 32 -34.02 35.17 11.95
C VAL A 32 -33.29 36.49 12.15
N SER A 33 -33.27 37.32 11.10
CA SER A 33 -32.74 38.67 11.12
C SER A 33 -33.71 39.61 11.86
N SER A 34 -33.81 39.46 13.17
CA SER A 34 -34.36 40.49 14.04
C SER A 34 -33.23 41.45 14.41
N LYS A 35 -33.47 42.75 14.24
CA LYS A 35 -32.59 43.84 14.70
C LYS A 35 -32.46 43.77 16.23
N ILE A 36 -31.56 42.91 16.71
CA ILE A 36 -31.25 42.76 18.12
C ILE A 36 -29.85 43.34 18.33
N LYS A 37 -29.82 44.52 18.93
CA LYS A 37 -28.60 45.25 19.30
C LYS A 37 -28.09 44.64 20.62
N ILE A 38 -27.47 43.46 20.56
CA ILE A 38 -26.88 42.81 21.75
C ILE A 38 -25.47 42.30 21.39
N PRO A 39 -24.39 42.98 21.82
CA PRO A 39 -23.01 42.58 21.51
C PRO A 39 -22.60 41.23 22.15
N ALA A 40 -23.36 40.73 23.13
CA ALA A 40 -23.10 39.46 23.80
C ALA A 40 -23.46 38.23 22.96
N MET A 41 -24.53 38.26 22.15
CA MET A 41 -24.95 37.10 21.35
C MET A 41 -24.02 36.80 20.17
N ARG A 42 -23.33 37.82 19.65
CA ARG A 42 -22.36 37.65 18.55
C ARG A 42 -21.12 36.87 19.00
N ARG A 43 -20.68 37.08 20.24
CA ARG A 43 -19.60 36.30 20.86
C ARG A 43 -20.05 34.87 21.16
N PHE A 44 -21.28 34.69 21.64
CA PHE A 44 -21.85 33.36 21.90
C PHE A 44 -21.97 32.50 20.63
N LEU A 45 -22.38 33.08 19.51
CA LEU A 45 -22.44 32.40 18.22
C LEU A 45 -21.06 32.04 17.65
N LEU A 46 -20.04 32.88 17.88
CA LEU A 46 -18.64 32.57 17.52
C LEU A 46 -18.06 31.45 18.40
N PHE A 47 -18.44 31.38 19.68
CA PHE A 47 -18.06 30.27 20.55
C PHE A 47 -18.69 28.95 20.10
N LEU A 48 -19.96 28.96 19.66
CA LEU A 48 -20.62 27.77 19.12
C LEU A 48 -19.98 27.28 17.81
N SER A 49 -19.54 28.17 16.91
CA SER A 49 -18.85 27.76 15.69
C SER A 49 -17.46 27.16 15.97
N LEU A 50 -16.70 27.72 16.92
CA LEU A 50 -15.42 27.15 17.37
C LEU A 50 -15.60 25.79 18.07
N LEU A 51 -16.67 25.61 18.85
CA LEU A 51 -16.99 24.33 19.48
C LEU A 51 -17.35 23.26 18.43
N ALA A 52 -18.09 23.62 17.39
CA ALA A 52 -18.45 22.71 16.30
C ALA A 52 -17.24 22.27 15.47
N ILE A 53 -16.27 23.16 15.22
CA ILE A 53 -15.02 22.80 14.52
C ILE A 53 -14.19 21.82 15.36
N ASN A 54 -14.11 22.02 16.68
CA ASN A 54 -13.40 21.09 17.57
C ASN A 54 -14.14 19.74 17.75
N LEU A 55 -15.47 19.70 17.62
CA LEU A 55 -16.22 18.44 17.70
C LEU A 55 -16.06 17.58 16.44
N VAL A 56 -15.88 18.21 15.26
CA VAL A 56 -15.61 17.49 13.99
C VAL A 56 -14.18 16.93 13.95
N THR A 57 -13.20 17.58 14.59
CA THR A 57 -11.82 17.06 14.62
C THR A 57 -11.62 15.91 15.62
N VAL A 58 -12.45 15.82 16.67
CA VAL A 58 -12.37 14.74 17.69
C VAL A 58 -13.17 13.49 17.29
N SER A 59 -14.12 13.59 16.35
CA SER A 59 -14.86 12.44 15.79
C SER A 59 -14.07 11.64 14.75
N SER A 60 -12.94 12.15 14.27
CA SER A 60 -11.93 11.32 13.60
C SER A 60 -11.11 10.55 14.66
N GLN A 61 -11.82 9.85 15.55
CA GLN A 61 -11.28 8.69 16.22
C GLN A 61 -10.82 7.74 15.13
N LYS A 62 -9.53 7.83 14.82
CA LYS A 62 -8.60 6.70 14.92
C LYS A 62 -9.36 5.37 14.92
N VAL A 63 -9.87 4.98 13.76
CA VAL A 63 -10.04 3.57 13.42
C VAL A 63 -8.62 3.05 13.33
N THR A 64 -8.00 2.89 14.49
CA THR A 64 -6.93 1.93 14.68
C THR A 64 -7.61 0.63 14.36
N SER A 65 -7.53 0.24 13.09
CA SER A 65 -7.71 -1.14 12.72
C SER A 65 -6.81 -1.88 13.69
N LYS A 66 -7.42 -2.62 14.61
CA LYS A 66 -6.73 -3.68 15.32
C LYS A 66 -6.20 -4.53 14.17
N LYS A 67 -4.93 -4.30 13.78
CA LYS A 67 -4.12 -5.25 13.05
C LYS A 67 -4.22 -6.48 13.92
N SER A 68 -5.16 -7.34 13.58
CA SER A 68 -5.14 -8.72 13.98
C SER A 68 -3.85 -9.22 13.35
N ALA A 69 -2.77 -9.11 14.14
CA ALA A 69 -1.57 -9.89 13.97
C ALA A 69 -2.04 -11.33 14.16
N LYS A 70 -2.68 -11.89 13.14
CA LYS A 70 -2.70 -13.32 12.91
C LYS A 70 -1.22 -13.67 12.86
N LYS A 71 -0.68 -14.11 14.00
CA LYS A 71 0.53 -14.92 14.06
C LYS A 71 0.32 -15.98 12.99
N ARG A 72 0.97 -15.81 11.83
CA ARG A 72 1.06 -16.86 10.82
C ARG A 72 1.61 -18.06 11.57
N LYS A 73 0.76 -19.06 11.82
CA LYS A 73 1.23 -20.36 12.27
C LYS A 73 2.31 -20.75 11.25
N LYS A 74 3.56 -20.91 11.70
CA LYS A 74 4.62 -21.52 10.89
C LYS A 74 4.02 -22.83 10.36
N ARG A 75 3.66 -22.86 9.08
CA ARG A 75 3.30 -24.12 8.43
C ARG A 75 4.64 -24.82 8.26
N ASN A 76 4.88 -25.86 9.06
CA ASN A 76 6.01 -26.76 8.91
C ASN A 76 5.83 -27.71 7.71
N LYS A 77 4.92 -27.41 6.77
CA LYS A 77 4.78 -28.20 5.56
C LYS A 77 5.61 -27.54 4.46
N PRO A 78 6.52 -28.28 3.80
CA PRO A 78 7.20 -27.77 2.62
C PRO A 78 6.15 -27.35 1.58
N PRO A 79 6.42 -26.30 0.79
CA PRO A 79 5.55 -25.93 -0.31
C PRO A 79 5.38 -27.13 -1.27
N PRO A 80 4.23 -27.24 -1.96
CA PRO A 80 4.00 -28.34 -2.90
C PRO A 80 5.09 -28.38 -3.99
N GLU A 81 5.40 -29.58 -4.50
CA GLU A 81 6.55 -29.86 -5.39
C GLU A 81 6.66 -28.91 -6.60
N GLU A 82 5.53 -28.44 -7.10
CA GLU A 82 5.43 -27.38 -8.10
C GLU A 82 4.77 -26.15 -7.48
N THR A 83 5.57 -25.15 -7.13
CA THR A 83 5.05 -23.87 -6.63
C THR A 83 5.47 -22.74 -7.56
N GLU A 84 4.50 -21.95 -7.99
CA GLU A 84 4.75 -20.77 -8.81
C GLU A 84 5.48 -19.69 -8.00
N ILE A 85 6.55 -19.15 -8.60
CA ILE A 85 7.19 -17.93 -8.08
C ILE A 85 6.21 -16.79 -8.38
N ALA A 86 5.78 -16.09 -7.34
CA ALA A 86 4.90 -14.92 -7.48
C ALA A 86 5.67 -13.59 -7.41
N GLY A 87 6.95 -13.62 -7.03
CA GLY A 87 7.78 -12.43 -6.95
C GLY A 87 9.08 -12.69 -6.22
N ALA A 88 9.86 -11.63 -6.05
CA ALA A 88 11.11 -11.65 -5.31
C ALA A 88 11.27 -10.39 -4.48
N TRP A 89 12.15 -10.44 -3.48
CA TRP A 89 12.70 -9.23 -2.88
C TRP A 89 14.19 -9.36 -2.62
N LEU A 90 14.87 -8.23 -2.71
CA LEU A 90 16.22 -8.03 -2.24
C LEU A 90 16.17 -7.77 -0.72
N GLU A 91 17.03 -8.40 0.06
CA GLU A 91 17.16 -8.19 1.50
C GLU A 91 18.62 -7.92 1.83
N GLY A 92 18.93 -6.73 2.32
CA GLY A 92 20.30 -6.32 2.62
C GLY A 92 20.37 -4.88 3.11
N CYS A 93 21.58 -4.43 3.45
CA CYS A 93 21.85 -3.04 3.81
C CYS A 93 21.89 -2.19 2.55
N ALA A 94 21.01 -1.17 2.47
CA ALA A 94 20.87 -0.32 1.28
C ALA A 94 22.19 0.31 0.83
N ASP A 95 23.01 0.78 1.78
CA ASP A 95 24.24 1.53 1.53
C ASP A 95 25.51 0.66 1.48
N CYS A 96 25.39 -0.65 1.74
CA CYS A 96 26.54 -1.54 1.88
C CYS A 96 27.02 -2.11 0.54
N ASN A 97 26.29 -1.89 -0.55
CA ASN A 97 26.68 -2.28 -1.91
C ASN A 97 26.67 -1.05 -2.82
N ILE A 98 27.70 -0.91 -3.66
CA ILE A 98 27.95 0.30 -4.46
C ILE A 98 26.77 0.64 -5.39
N TRP A 99 26.17 -0.35 -6.05
CA TRP A 99 25.12 -0.13 -7.05
C TRP A 99 23.70 -0.13 -6.45
N LEU A 100 23.52 -0.76 -5.29
CA LEU A 100 22.20 -1.00 -4.69
C LEU A 100 21.40 0.28 -4.40
N PRO A 101 21.97 1.38 -3.86
CA PRO A 101 21.24 2.63 -3.66
C PRO A 101 20.65 3.19 -4.94
N GLY A 102 21.43 3.15 -6.04
CA GLY A 102 20.99 3.59 -7.37
C GLY A 102 19.84 2.73 -7.86
N PHE A 103 20.03 1.41 -7.84
CA PHE A 103 19.01 0.45 -8.25
C PHE A 103 17.70 0.60 -7.46
N VAL A 104 17.77 0.71 -6.13
CA VAL A 104 16.58 0.88 -5.27
C VAL A 104 15.83 2.18 -5.59
N LYS A 105 16.54 3.25 -5.94
CA LYS A 105 15.94 4.57 -6.19
C LYS A 105 15.33 4.70 -7.58
N SER A 106 15.95 4.14 -8.62
CA SER A 106 15.54 4.38 -10.01
C SER A 106 15.02 3.15 -10.74
N GLU A 107 15.54 1.96 -10.44
CA GLU A 107 15.21 0.74 -11.18
C GLU A 107 14.10 -0.05 -10.51
N LEU A 108 14.09 -0.13 -9.17
CA LEU A 108 13.21 -1.04 -8.43
C LEU A 108 11.72 -0.89 -8.79
N GLU A 109 11.24 0.34 -8.94
CA GLU A 109 9.83 0.62 -9.28
C GLU A 109 9.43 0.19 -10.70
N LEU A 110 10.41 0.01 -11.59
CA LEU A 110 10.18 -0.47 -12.96
C LEU A 110 9.94 -1.98 -12.99
N TRP A 111 10.40 -2.73 -11.98
CA TRP A 111 10.29 -4.17 -11.92
C TRP A 111 8.98 -4.62 -11.26
N GLN A 112 8.17 -5.38 -11.98
CA GLN A 112 6.94 -5.95 -11.43
C GLN A 112 7.26 -7.07 -10.44
N ASN A 113 6.56 -7.08 -9.31
CA ASN A 113 6.68 -8.09 -8.25
C ASN A 113 8.11 -8.25 -7.67
N LEU A 114 8.96 -7.24 -7.83
CA LEU A 114 10.24 -7.11 -7.16
C LEU A 114 10.13 -6.08 -6.01
N GLY A 115 10.72 -6.38 -4.87
CA GLY A 115 10.79 -5.45 -3.75
C GLY A 115 12.17 -5.36 -3.13
N PHE A 116 12.33 -4.44 -2.19
CA PHE A 116 13.52 -4.31 -1.36
C PHE A 116 13.14 -4.25 0.12
N LYS A 117 13.91 -4.95 0.96
CA LYS A 117 13.82 -4.94 2.41
C LYS A 117 15.15 -4.50 2.98
N ASP A 118 15.20 -3.27 3.48
CA ASP A 118 16.38 -2.76 4.16
C ASP A 118 16.62 -3.54 5.45
N LYS A 119 17.84 -4.05 5.57
CA LYS A 119 18.36 -4.78 6.72
C LYS A 119 19.69 -4.17 7.11
N ARG A 120 19.61 -3.03 7.79
CA ARG A 120 20.77 -2.28 8.29
C ARG A 120 21.71 -3.18 9.08
N GLY A 121 23.00 -3.05 8.80
CA GLY A 121 24.06 -3.86 9.42
C GLY A 121 24.21 -5.28 8.85
N SER A 122 23.40 -5.67 7.85
CA SER A 122 23.64 -6.91 7.10
C SER A 122 24.86 -6.75 6.21
N SER A 123 25.84 -7.65 6.35
CA SER A 123 26.96 -7.79 5.41
C SER A 123 26.58 -8.50 4.11
N LYS A 124 25.40 -9.13 4.07
CA LYS A 124 24.90 -9.88 2.92
C LYS A 124 23.79 -9.15 2.20
N LEU A 125 23.79 -9.27 0.87
CA LEU A 125 22.67 -8.96 0.01
C LEU A 125 22.07 -10.27 -0.52
N LEU A 126 20.82 -10.53 -0.16
CA LEU A 126 20.11 -11.76 -0.49
C LEU A 126 19.00 -11.47 -1.51
N LEU A 127 18.89 -12.30 -2.54
CA LEU A 127 17.72 -12.35 -3.41
C LEU A 127 16.82 -13.49 -2.97
N LYS A 128 15.58 -13.18 -2.59
CA LYS A 128 14.61 -14.16 -2.10
C LYS A 128 13.41 -14.24 -3.02
N PHE A 129 13.23 -15.38 -3.67
CA PHE A 129 12.04 -15.69 -4.46
C PHE A 129 10.95 -16.24 -3.55
N HIS A 130 9.69 -15.85 -3.80
CA HIS A 130 8.58 -16.22 -2.94
C HIS A 130 7.32 -16.59 -3.72
N ASN A 131 6.45 -17.39 -3.11
CA ASN A 131 5.12 -17.70 -3.66
C ASN A 131 4.09 -16.58 -3.38
N SER A 132 2.84 -16.77 -3.81
CA SER A 132 1.74 -15.81 -3.58
C SER A 132 1.42 -15.59 -2.10
N LEU A 133 1.79 -16.56 -1.24
CA LEU A 133 1.69 -16.46 0.21
C LEU A 133 2.91 -15.76 0.84
N LYS A 134 3.88 -15.26 0.06
CA LYS A 134 5.12 -14.66 0.57
C LYS A 134 6.01 -15.64 1.36
N ASP A 135 5.81 -16.94 1.18
CA ASP A 135 6.74 -17.94 1.69
C ASP A 135 7.94 -18.01 0.75
N VAL A 136 9.15 -18.01 1.33
CA VAL A 136 10.41 -18.04 0.56
C VAL A 136 10.59 -19.43 -0.03
N LEU A 137 10.77 -19.49 -1.35
CA LEU A 137 11.00 -20.72 -2.11
C LEU A 137 12.50 -20.94 -2.36
N LEU A 138 13.21 -19.86 -2.71
CA LEU A 138 14.62 -19.88 -3.02
C LEU A 138 15.29 -18.64 -2.43
N GLU A 139 16.45 -18.83 -1.82
CA GLU A 139 17.29 -17.76 -1.29
C GLU A 139 18.68 -17.88 -1.91
N MET A 140 19.19 -16.76 -2.45
CA MET A 140 20.50 -16.69 -3.09
C MET A 140 21.30 -15.54 -2.48
N ASP A 141 22.57 -15.79 -2.14
CA ASP A 141 23.52 -14.74 -1.77
C ASP A 141 24.07 -14.10 -3.05
N ILE A 142 23.81 -12.81 -3.22
CA ILE A 142 24.20 -12.02 -4.39
C ILE A 142 25.07 -10.83 -3.99
N SER A 143 25.72 -10.89 -2.82
CA SER A 143 26.60 -9.83 -2.31
C SER A 143 27.68 -9.41 -3.31
N SER A 144 28.18 -10.37 -4.10
CA SER A 144 29.21 -10.17 -5.11
C SER A 144 28.68 -9.90 -6.52
N TYR A 145 27.36 -9.84 -6.72
CA TYR A 145 26.80 -9.65 -8.05
C TYR A 145 26.92 -8.19 -8.47
N PRO A 146 27.37 -7.91 -9.71
CA PRO A 146 27.15 -6.61 -10.31
C PRO A 146 25.66 -6.44 -10.69
N GLU A 147 25.23 -5.19 -10.82
CA GLU A 147 23.85 -4.83 -11.16
C GLU A 147 23.35 -5.54 -12.43
N GLN A 148 24.15 -5.56 -13.51
CA GLN A 148 23.76 -6.18 -14.77
C GLN A 148 23.44 -7.67 -14.61
N LYS A 149 24.19 -8.39 -13.77
CA LYS A 149 23.98 -9.81 -13.52
C LYS A 149 22.67 -10.07 -12.78
N LEU A 150 22.26 -9.16 -11.88
CA LEU A 150 20.93 -9.21 -11.26
C LEU A 150 19.83 -9.00 -12.30
N ILE A 151 19.98 -8.00 -13.19
CA ILE A 151 19.00 -7.70 -14.25
C ILE A 151 18.84 -8.90 -15.20
N GLU A 152 19.94 -9.50 -15.64
CA GLU A 152 19.93 -10.71 -16.47
C GLU A 152 19.23 -11.87 -15.76
N LEU A 153 19.52 -12.08 -14.47
CA LEU A 153 18.86 -13.11 -13.68
C LEU A 153 17.35 -12.87 -13.59
N LEU A 154 16.90 -11.66 -13.29
CA LEU A 154 15.48 -11.34 -13.20
C LEU A 154 14.76 -11.56 -14.53
N LYS A 155 15.35 -11.15 -15.66
CA LYS A 155 14.82 -11.42 -17.00
C LYS A 155 14.74 -12.91 -17.29
N SER A 156 15.79 -13.67 -16.96
CA SER A 156 15.82 -15.13 -17.14
C SER A 156 14.76 -15.83 -16.30
N GLN A 157 14.37 -15.24 -15.16
CA GLN A 157 13.31 -15.71 -14.29
C GLN A 157 11.91 -15.25 -14.74
N GLY A 158 11.81 -14.53 -15.86
CA GLY A 158 10.55 -14.08 -16.44
C GLY A 158 9.93 -12.85 -15.77
N PHE A 159 10.70 -12.10 -14.98
CA PHE A 159 10.22 -10.83 -14.42
C PHE A 159 10.01 -9.79 -15.52
N TYR A 160 8.92 -9.04 -15.41
CA TYR A 160 8.63 -7.92 -16.31
C TYR A 160 9.27 -6.63 -15.77
N ARG A 161 10.01 -5.93 -16.65
CA ARG A 161 10.53 -4.58 -16.39
C ARG A 161 9.82 -3.61 -17.32
N LYS A 162 9.20 -2.59 -16.73
CA LYS A 162 8.65 -1.44 -17.45
C LYS A 162 9.78 -0.65 -18.14
N GLN A 163 9.47 -0.02 -19.26
CA GLN A 163 10.32 0.97 -19.89
C GLN A 163 10.27 2.29 -19.12
N GLN A 164 9.10 2.66 -18.59
CA GLN A 164 8.84 3.91 -17.87
C GLN A 164 7.86 3.67 -16.71
N LEU A 165 7.89 4.51 -15.68
CA LEU A 165 7.11 4.30 -14.45
C LEU A 165 5.59 4.28 -14.72
N GLU A 166 5.14 5.22 -15.55
CA GLU A 166 3.75 5.46 -15.93
C GLU A 166 3.21 4.48 -16.99
N GLU A 167 4.03 3.54 -17.46
CA GLU A 167 3.62 2.56 -18.47
C GLU A 167 2.44 1.69 -17.96
N GLU A 168 1.37 1.68 -18.74
CA GLU A 168 0.24 0.76 -18.54
C GLU A 168 0.68 -0.67 -18.87
N ILE A 169 0.51 -1.58 -17.91
CA ILE A 169 0.86 -2.99 -18.07
C ILE A 169 -0.38 -3.84 -18.32
N THR A 170 -0.23 -4.89 -19.12
CA THR A 170 -1.31 -5.87 -19.34
C THR A 170 -1.53 -6.73 -18.10
N GLN A 171 -2.70 -7.40 -18.03
CA GLN A 171 -2.99 -8.32 -16.92
C GLN A 171 -1.98 -9.47 -16.82
N ASP A 172 -1.39 -9.88 -17.93
CA ASP A 172 -0.38 -10.93 -17.94
C ASP A 172 0.95 -10.42 -17.39
N GLN A 173 1.38 -9.22 -17.80
CA GLN A 173 2.59 -8.56 -17.28
C GLN A 173 2.51 -8.30 -15.77
N ALA A 174 1.34 -7.96 -15.26
CA ALA A 174 1.11 -7.78 -13.82
C ALA A 174 1.29 -9.08 -13.01
N LYS A 175 1.15 -10.25 -13.64
CA LYS A 175 1.31 -11.57 -13.02
C LYS A 175 2.74 -12.12 -13.13
N ALA A 176 3.63 -11.48 -13.90
CA ALA A 176 5.03 -11.90 -14.00
C ALA A 176 5.69 -11.95 -12.60
N PRO A 177 6.58 -12.91 -12.28
CA PRO A 177 7.23 -13.84 -13.21
C PRO A 177 6.40 -15.06 -13.60
N TYR A 178 6.68 -15.61 -14.80
CA TYR A 178 5.92 -16.73 -15.38
C TYR A 178 6.52 -18.12 -15.10
N ILE A 179 7.53 -18.21 -14.23
CA ILE A 179 8.28 -19.46 -14.00
C ILE A 179 7.76 -20.22 -12.79
N LYS A 180 7.56 -21.53 -12.99
CA LYS A 180 7.29 -22.50 -11.92
C LYS A 180 8.60 -22.93 -11.28
N TYR A 181 8.72 -22.76 -9.97
CA TYR A 181 9.82 -23.35 -9.22
C TYR A 181 9.55 -24.84 -9.04
N LYS A 182 10.51 -25.66 -9.49
CA LYS A 182 10.53 -27.09 -9.19
C LYS A 182 11.34 -27.27 -7.91
N TRP A 183 10.69 -27.72 -6.84
CA TRP A 183 11.41 -28.05 -5.62
C TRP A 183 12.39 -29.19 -5.92
N PRO A 184 13.67 -29.10 -5.54
CA PRO A 184 14.56 -30.23 -5.66
C PRO A 184 13.96 -31.37 -4.82
N LYS A 185 13.68 -32.52 -5.44
CA LYS A 185 13.34 -33.72 -4.68
C LYS A 185 14.51 -33.95 -3.74
N GLU A 186 14.27 -33.82 -2.44
CA GLU A 186 15.25 -34.24 -1.45
C GLU A 186 15.54 -35.71 -1.74
N GLU A 187 16.76 -36.01 -2.19
CA GLU A 187 17.32 -37.34 -2.08
C GLU A 187 17.43 -37.62 -0.57
N LEU A 188 16.35 -38.18 -0.01
CA LEU A 188 16.26 -38.66 1.37
C LEU A 188 17.17 -39.88 1.56
#